data_AF-A0A3D3CG31-F1
#
_entry.id   AF-A0A3D3CG31-F1
#
_cell.length_a   1.000
_cell.length_b   1.000
_cell.length_c   1.000
_cell.angle_alpha   90.00
_cell.angle_beta   90.00
_cell.angle_gamma   90.00
#
_symmetry.space_group_name_H-M   'P 1'
#
loop_
_entity.id
_entity.type
_entity.pdbx_description
1 polymer ?
#
loop_
_entity_poly.entity_id
_entity_poly.type
_entity_poly.pdbx_seq_one_letter_code
_entity_poly.pdbx_strand_id
1 'polypeptide(L)' 'MARLYPLAVERKKCIRCGKCARLCPVRNITMTEYPAFGDRCVSCQRCMAFCPPNAIHVPGKDYRQYRSVEYSDLLSEGR' A
#
# COMPACT_ATOMS: atom_id res chain seq x y z
N MET A 1 -8.63 -20.57 3.77
CA MET A 1 -7.27 -20.30 4.29
C MET A 1 -7.18 -18.84 4.70
N ALA A 2 -6.92 -18.55 5.97
CA ALA A 2 -6.74 -17.18 6.43
C ALA A 2 -5.40 -16.64 5.92
N ARG A 3 -5.39 -15.42 5.36
CA ARG A 3 -4.15 -14.72 4.99
C ARG A 3 -3.34 -14.43 6.25
N LEU A 4 -2.05 -14.77 6.23
CA LEU A 4 -1.11 -14.44 7.31
C LEU A 4 -0.90 -12.93 7.48
N TYR A 5 -1.12 -12.14 6.42
CA TYR A 5 -0.89 -10.70 6.39
C TYR A 5 -2.08 -9.95 5.73
N PRO A 6 -3.23 -9.82 6.42
CA PRO A 6 -4.33 -9.01 5.92
C PRO A 6 -3.93 -7.53 5.97
N LEU A 7 -4.10 -6.81 4.85
CA LEU A 7 -3.91 -5.36 4.80
C LEU A 7 -5.21 -4.67 5.20
N ALA A 8 -5.11 -3.66 6.06
CA ALA A 8 -6.19 -2.77 6.46
C ALA A 8 -5.83 -1.31 6.17
N VAL A 9 -6.86 -0.47 6.03
CA VAL A 9 -6.69 0.99 5.85
C VAL A 9 -7.27 1.73 7.06
N GLU A 10 -6.45 2.55 7.69
CA GLU A 10 -6.88 3.52 8.68
C GLU A 10 -7.53 4.72 7.97
N ARG A 11 -8.87 4.69 7.86
CA ARG A 11 -9.64 5.68 7.09
C ARG A 11 -9.39 7.13 7.51
N LYS A 12 -9.18 7.38 8.80
CA LYS A 12 -8.89 8.72 9.34
C LYS A 12 -7.59 9.33 8.81
N LYS A 13 -6.61 8.50 8.42
CA LYS A 13 -5.32 8.95 7.86
C LYS A 13 -5.32 8.95 6.34
N CYS A 14 -6.12 8.12 5.70
CA CYS A 14 -6.08 7.96 4.25
C CYS A 14 -6.54 9.22 3.50
N ILE A 15 -5.63 9.84 2.74
CA ILE A 15 -5.92 11.01 1.90
C ILE A 15 -6.43 10.65 0.49
N ARG A 16 -6.74 9.37 0.22
CA ARG A 16 -7.33 8.90 -1.05
C ARG A 16 -6.51 9.20 -2.32
N CYS A 17 -5.19 9.35 -2.18
CA CYS A 17 -4.30 9.71 -3.30
C CYS A 17 -4.08 8.62 -4.38
N GLY A 18 -4.55 7.38 -4.17
CA GLY A 18 -4.41 6.30 -5.16
C GLY A 18 -3.01 5.71 -5.37
N LYS A 19 -1.96 6.27 -4.76
CA LYS A 19 -0.57 5.80 -4.89
C LYS A 19 -0.38 4.30 -4.63
N CYS A 20 -1.05 3.76 -3.61
CA CYS A 20 -0.99 2.34 -3.28
C CYS A 20 -1.47 1.43 -4.42
N ALA A 21 -2.52 1.83 -5.15
CA ALA A 21 -3.03 1.10 -6.30
C ALA A 21 -2.06 1.16 -7.48
N ARG A 22 -1.51 2.35 -7.78
CA ARG A 22 -0.49 2.54 -8.83
C ARG A 22 0.76 1.69 -8.59
N LEU A 23 1.23 1.60 -7.35
CA LEU A 23 2.46 0.85 -7.02
C LEU A 23 2.27 -0.66 -6.96
N CYS A 24 1.03 -1.16 -6.97
CA CYS A 24 0.77 -2.59 -6.77
C CYS A 24 1.11 -3.38 -8.04
N PRO A 25 2.20 -4.17 -8.07
CA PRO A 25 2.66 -4.84 -9.30
C PRO A 25 1.68 -5.91 -9.79
N VAL A 26 0.86 -6.45 -8.88
CA VAL A 26 -0.10 -7.53 -9.12
C VAL A 26 -1.55 -7.04 -9.19
N ARG A 27 -1.75 -5.71 -9.24
CA ARG A 27 -3.07 -5.06 -9.30
C ARG A 27 -4.04 -5.65 -8.27
N ASN A 28 -3.56 -5.82 -7.04
CA ASN A 28 -4.35 -6.33 -5.91
C ASN A 28 -5.20 -5.23 -5.26
N ILE A 29 -4.93 -3.96 -5.55
CA ILE A 29 -5.58 -2.82 -4.90
C ILE A 29 -6.42 -2.09 -5.94
N THR A 30 -7.70 -1.95 -5.68
CA THR A 30 -8.64 -1.14 -6.47
C THR A 30 -9.05 0.07 -5.65
N MET A 31 -9.03 1.25 -6.25
CA MET A 31 -9.53 2.46 -5.59
C MET A 31 -11.04 2.53 -5.73
N THR A 32 -11.76 2.51 -4.61
CA THR A 32 -13.17 2.91 -4.52
C THR A 32 -13.23 4.26 -3.80
N GLU A 33 -14.02 4.39 -2.73
CA GLU A 33 -13.91 5.50 -1.77
C GLU A 33 -12.58 5.43 -0.99
N TYR A 34 -12.14 4.21 -0.67
CA TYR A 34 -10.86 3.88 -0.04
C TYR A 34 -10.21 2.70 -0.78
N PRO A 35 -8.90 2.43 -0.58
CA PRO A 35 -8.26 1.25 -1.18
C PRO A 35 -8.96 -0.05 -0.75
N ALA A 36 -9.43 -0.82 -1.72
CA ALA A 36 -9.98 -2.16 -1.51
C ALA A 36 -8.94 -3.21 -1.93
N PHE A 37 -8.73 -4.22 -1.08
CA PHE A 37 -7.72 -5.26 -1.29
C PHE A 37 -8.36 -6.57 -1.79
N GLY A 38 -7.92 -7.04 -2.95
CA GLY A 38 -8.26 -8.35 -3.49
C GLY A 38 -7.46 -9.49 -2.88
N ASP A 39 -7.42 -10.63 -3.57
CA ASP A 39 -6.84 -11.91 -3.14
C ASP A 39 -5.43 -12.22 -3.72
N ARG A 40 -4.90 -11.38 -4.60
CA ARG A 40 -3.59 -11.53 -5.26
C ARG A 40 -2.37 -10.89 -4.59
N CYS A 41 -2.45 -10.49 -3.32
CA CYS A 41 -1.34 -9.83 -2.63
C CYS A 41 -0.11 -10.76 -2.49
N VAL A 42 1.04 -10.30 -2.99
CA VAL A 42 2.34 -11.01 -2.88
C VAL A 42 3.24 -10.46 -1.77
N SER A 43 2.68 -9.68 -0.85
CA SER A 43 3.40 -9.13 0.32
C SER A 43 4.67 -8.34 -0.02
N CYS A 44 4.68 -7.61 -1.15
CA CYS A 44 5.81 -6.74 -1.54
C CYS A 44 5.95 -5.45 -0.72
N GLN A 45 4.97 -5.13 0.13
CA GLN A 45 4.97 -4.01 1.09
C GLN A 45 5.07 -2.59 0.49
N ARG A 46 5.13 -2.42 -0.84
CA ARG A 46 5.18 -1.10 -1.50
C ARG A 46 4.05 -0.15 -1.05
N CYS A 47 2.83 -0.68 -0.91
CA CYS A 47 1.69 0.11 -0.47
C CYS A 47 1.85 0.68 0.96
N MET A 48 2.50 -0.05 1.86
CA MET A 48 2.80 0.40 3.22
C MET A 48 3.98 1.37 3.22
N ALA A 49 5.07 0.99 2.53
CA ALA A 49 6.28 1.80 2.45
C ALA A 49 6.03 3.19 1.86
N PHE A 50 5.18 3.30 0.83
CA PHE A 50 4.96 4.55 0.09
C PHE A 50 3.62 5.24 0.36
N CYS A 51 2.84 4.79 1.35
CA CYS A 51 1.63 5.52 1.77
C CYS A 51 2.05 6.82 2.49
N PRO A 52 1.83 8.02 1.93
CA PRO A 52 2.30 9.26 2.56
C PRO A 52 1.78 9.47 4.00
N PRO A 53 0.48 9.24 4.30
CA PRO A 53 -0.02 9.38 5.67
C PRO A 53 0.12 8.10 6.52
N ASN A 54 0.88 7.10 6.06
CA ASN A 54 1.07 5.83 6.74
C ASN A 54 -0.26 5.13 7.13
N ALA A 55 -1.24 5.15 6.22
CA ALA A 55 -2.61 4.70 6.49
C ALA A 55 -2.84 3.20 6.23
N ILE A 56 -1.89 2.47 5.66
CA ILE A 56 -2.03 1.04 5.35
C ILE A 56 -1.19 0.25 6.35
N HIS A 57 -1.75 -0.78 6.98
CA HIS A 57 -1.02 -1.61 7.95
C HIS A 57 -1.53 -3.05 7.96
N VAL A 58 -0.78 -3.93 8.64
CA VAL A 58 -1.26 -5.26 9.03
C VAL A 58 -1.78 -5.17 10.47
N PRO A 59 -3.06 -5.45 10.75
CA PRO A 59 -3.60 -5.40 12.11
C PRO A 59 -2.79 -6.26 13.08
N GLY A 60 -2.46 -5.71 14.24
CA GLY A 60 -1.67 -6.40 15.27
C GLY A 60 -0.17 -6.51 14.96
N LYS A 61 0.34 -5.76 13.98
CA LYS A 61 1.77 -5.69 13.67
C LYS A 61 2.23 -4.24 13.60
N ASP A 62 3.23 -3.91 14.40
CA ASP A 62 3.92 -2.63 14.29
C ASP A 62 4.95 -2.67 13.18
N TYR A 63 5.06 -1.57 12.44
CA TYR A 63 6.12 -1.40 11.45
C TYR A 63 6.54 0.06 11.37
N ARG A 64 7.83 0.27 11.08
CA ARG A 64 8.38 1.59 10.77
C ARG A 64 8.43 1.75 9.25
N GLN A 65 7.87 2.84 8.74
CA GLN A 65 7.92 3.13 7.32
C GLN A 65 9.37 3.43 6.91
N TYR A 66 9.85 2.72 5.89
CA TYR A 66 11.17 2.91 5.29
C TYR A 66 11.03 3.02 3.77
N ARG A 67 11.82 3.90 3.15
CA ARG A 67 11.91 4.10 1.70
C ARG A 67 13.39 4.25 1.34
N SER A 68 13.87 3.46 0.38
CA SER A 68 15.23 3.59 -0.16
C SER A 68 15.31 4.54 -1.35
N VAL A 69 14.18 4.91 -1.93
CA VAL A 69 14.05 5.76 -3.13
C VAL A 69 12.79 6.63 -3.02
N GLU A 70 12.71 7.66 -3.87
CA GLU A 70 11.49 8.47 -4.00
C GLU A 70 10.40 7.71 -4.76
N TYR A 71 9.15 8.17 -4.58
CA TYR A 71 7.98 7.53 -5.21
C TYR A 71 8.08 7.50 -6.75
N SER A 72 8.56 8.59 -7.35
CA SER A 72 8.71 8.75 -8.81
C SER A 72 9.68 7.73 -9.40
N ASP A 73 10.76 7.44 -8.68
CA ASP A 73 11.84 6.58 -9.15
C ASP A 73 11.36 5.13 -9.24
N LEU A 74 10.45 4.72 -8.33
CA LEU A 74 9.87 3.38 -8.31
C LEU A 74 8.99 3.08 -9.54
N LEU A 75 8.42 4.11 -10.18
CA LEU A 75 7.60 3.96 -11.39
C LEU A 75 8.42 4.04 -12.68
N SER A 76 9.74 4.27 -12.60
CA SER A 76 10.59 4.53 -13.78
C SER A 76 10.13 5.75 -14.60
N GLU A 77 9.33 6.63 -13.98
CA GLU A 77 8.89 7.91 -14.54
C GLU A 77 9.95 9.01 -14.31
N GLY A 78 10.90 8.77 -13.39
CA GLY A 78 12.11 9.57 -13.22
C GLY A 78 13.24 9.02 -14.09
N ARG A 79 13.44 9.62 -15.26
CA ARG A 79 14.68 9.52 -16.02
C ARG A 79 15.18 10.93 -16.30
#